data_AF-A0A1M6B1B2-F1
#
_entry.id   AF-A0A1M6B1B2-F1
#
_cell.length_a   1.000
_cell.length_b   1.000
_cell.length_c   1.000
_cell.angle_alpha   90.00
_cell.angle_beta   90.00
_cell.angle_gamma   90.00
#
_symmetry.space_group_name_H-M   'P 1'
#
loop_
_entity.id
_entity.type
_entity.pdbx_description
1 polymer ?
#
loop_
_entity_poly.entity_id
_entity_poly.type
_entity_poly.pdbx_seq_one_letter_code
_entity_poly.pdbx_strand_id
1 'polypeptide(L)'
;MKKFIFIITLIIAFTFMFSIAPTYASNKVLNPQTININNLSTDTVISDVMTYDEIVKQLAIDKNISIAEAQKIIGSPITTIMSKDGYPIKIMADTYRTITNQFTVTSEYKPSMRFYCRTSEGGSFHGIIEILNVDMSRSYQGRSYAFGGSVYTNLENANTIYYSIDGDFYEHGTTTVSGGVKIGIGDSATINFELSNASNWYAIADVAKRFTW
;
A
#
# COMPACT_ATOMS: atom_id res chain seq x y z
N MET A 1 -83.81 40.91 2.65
CA MET A 1 -83.38 42.32 2.76
C MET A 1 -82.09 42.51 1.99
N LYS A 2 -82.05 43.58 1.16
CA LYS A 2 -80.90 44.29 0.54
C LYS A 2 -79.54 43.54 0.53
N LYS A 3 -79.13 42.99 -0.61
CA LYS A 3 -78.32 43.63 -1.68
C LYS A 3 -76.93 44.04 -1.19
N PHE A 4 -75.87 43.50 -1.81
CA PHE A 4 -74.80 44.19 -2.56
C PHE A 4 -73.73 43.11 -2.91
N ILE A 5 -73.51 42.70 -4.17
CA ILE A 5 -72.74 43.38 -5.25
C ILE A 5 -71.25 43.43 -4.82
N PHE A 6 -70.24 42.82 -5.45
CA PHE A 6 -69.83 42.67 -6.86
C PHE A 6 -68.72 41.58 -6.89
N ILE A 7 -68.74 40.52 -7.71
CA ILE A 7 -68.21 40.41 -9.08
C ILE A 7 -66.77 40.93 -9.24
N ILE A 8 -65.81 40.04 -9.52
CA ILE A 8 -65.04 39.99 -10.79
C ILE A 8 -64.26 38.66 -10.89
N THR A 9 -64.59 37.98 -11.98
CA THR A 9 -64.05 36.73 -12.55
C THR A 9 -62.86 37.05 -13.46
N LEU A 10 -61.79 36.26 -13.49
CA LEU A 10 -61.11 35.84 -14.75
C LEU A 10 -60.03 34.76 -14.45
N ILE A 11 -60.36 33.49 -14.67
CA ILE A 11 -59.98 32.65 -15.83
C ILE A 11 -58.46 32.46 -15.98
N ILE A 12 -58.06 31.26 -15.60
CA ILE A 12 -56.75 30.63 -15.75
C ILE A 12 -56.45 30.47 -17.25
N ALA A 13 -55.44 31.20 -17.75
CA ALA A 13 -54.79 30.90 -19.01
C ALA A 13 -53.43 30.27 -18.71
N PHE A 14 -53.41 28.95 -18.82
CA PHE A 14 -52.23 28.11 -18.76
C PHE A 14 -51.38 28.36 -20.01
N THR A 15 -50.28 29.09 -19.87
CA THR A 15 -49.22 29.16 -20.88
C THR A 15 -47.92 28.63 -20.29
N PHE A 16 -47.53 27.47 -20.78
CA PHE A 16 -46.21 26.87 -20.64
C PHE A 16 -45.11 27.91 -20.93
N MET A 17 -44.30 28.20 -19.91
CA MET A 17 -42.97 28.77 -20.09
C MET A 17 -41.98 27.76 -19.52
N PHE A 18 -41.60 26.77 -20.33
CA PHE A 18 -40.37 26.03 -20.12
C PHE A 18 -39.22 27.04 -20.27
N SER A 19 -38.62 27.43 -19.15
CA SER A 19 -37.33 28.10 -19.18
C SER A 19 -36.29 27.04 -19.54
N ILE A 20 -35.92 26.95 -20.81
CA ILE A 20 -34.67 26.29 -21.21
C ILE A 20 -33.52 27.12 -20.66
N ALA A 21 -33.05 26.79 -19.47
CA ALA A 21 -31.72 27.23 -19.06
C ALA A 21 -30.73 26.65 -20.09
N PRO A 22 -29.83 27.45 -20.69
CA PRO A 22 -28.73 26.88 -21.44
C PRO A 22 -27.92 26.03 -20.45
N THR A 23 -27.95 24.71 -20.63
CA THR A 23 -26.99 23.82 -20.01
C THR A 23 -25.65 24.12 -20.66
N TYR A 24 -24.82 24.89 -19.96
CA TYR A 24 -23.40 24.95 -20.28
C TYR A 24 -22.84 23.56 -20.00
N ALA A 25 -22.66 22.76 -21.06
CA ALA A 25 -21.69 21.69 -21.02
C ALA A 25 -20.34 22.34 -20.74
N SER A 26 -19.89 22.25 -19.48
CA SER A 26 -18.49 22.49 -19.18
C SER A 26 -17.73 21.45 -19.98
N ASN A 27 -17.09 21.89 -21.06
CA ASN A 27 -16.03 21.15 -21.70
C ASN A 27 -14.94 21.03 -20.62
N LYS A 28 -15.06 20.02 -19.76
CA LYS A 28 -13.89 19.44 -19.11
C LYS A 28 -13.06 18.96 -20.27
N VAL A 29 -12.13 19.80 -20.70
CA VAL A 29 -10.89 19.33 -21.28
C VAL A 29 -10.44 18.27 -20.29
N LEU A 30 -10.58 17.00 -20.70
CA LEU A 30 -9.77 15.94 -20.14
C LEU A 30 -8.36 16.40 -20.46
N ASN A 31 -7.79 17.20 -19.56
CA ASN A 31 -6.36 17.26 -19.42
C ASN A 31 -6.01 15.79 -19.26
N PRO A 32 -5.26 15.19 -20.21
CA PRO A 32 -4.73 13.86 -19.94
C PRO A 32 -4.12 14.02 -18.57
N GLN A 33 -4.62 13.27 -17.59
CA GLN A 33 -3.84 13.12 -16.39
C GLN A 33 -2.55 12.53 -16.93
N THR A 34 -1.54 13.37 -17.06
CA THR A 34 -0.17 12.91 -17.13
C THR A 34 -0.08 12.09 -15.87
N ILE A 35 -0.20 10.77 -16.02
CA ILE A 35 0.16 9.83 -14.98
C ILE A 35 1.62 10.18 -14.75
N ASN A 36 1.85 10.94 -13.69
CA ASN A 36 3.18 11.36 -13.33
C ASN A 36 3.83 10.09 -12.79
N ILE A 37 4.53 9.39 -13.67
CA ILE A 37 5.23 8.13 -13.40
C ILE A 37 6.38 8.35 -12.40
N ASN A 38 6.60 9.60 -11.94
CA ASN A 38 7.57 9.95 -10.91
C ASN A 38 6.92 10.30 -9.55
N ASN A 39 5.60 10.13 -9.37
CA ASN A 39 4.96 10.39 -8.08
C ASN A 39 5.01 9.15 -7.17
N LEU A 40 6.22 8.67 -6.89
CA LEU A 40 6.45 8.08 -5.58
C LEU A 40 6.09 9.18 -4.59
N SER A 41 5.06 8.97 -3.77
CA SER A 41 4.79 9.87 -2.66
C SER A 41 6.10 10.11 -1.90
N THR A 42 6.34 11.32 -1.38
CA THR A 42 7.55 11.65 -0.59
C THR A 42 7.83 10.68 0.57
N ASP A 43 6.85 9.85 0.89
CA ASP A 43 6.87 8.84 1.95
C ASP A 43 7.39 7.48 1.46
N THR A 44 7.59 7.25 0.16
CA THR A 44 8.09 5.99 -0.40
C THR A 44 9.56 6.09 -0.75
N VAL A 45 10.37 5.16 -0.23
CA VAL A 45 11.77 5.00 -0.58
C VAL A 45 11.96 3.62 -1.19
N ILE A 46 12.53 3.59 -2.39
CA ILE A 46 12.94 2.36 -3.07
C ILE A 46 14.45 2.27 -2.98
N SER A 47 14.97 1.20 -2.37
CA SER A 47 16.42 0.98 -2.25
C SER A 47 17.07 0.76 -3.61
N ASP A 48 18.39 0.89 -3.69
CA ASP A 48 19.18 0.36 -4.81
C ASP A 48 18.91 -1.13 -5.08
N VAL A 49 19.28 -1.59 -6.28
CA VAL A 49 19.21 -3.00 -6.67
C VAL A 49 20.16 -3.81 -5.80
N MET A 50 19.65 -4.90 -5.26
CA MET A 50 20.39 -5.87 -4.45
C MET A 50 20.45 -7.23 -5.14
N THR A 51 21.48 -7.97 -4.76
CA THR A 51 21.62 -9.42 -4.95
C THR A 51 20.82 -10.18 -3.90
N TYR A 52 20.70 -11.50 -4.09
CA TYR A 52 20.09 -12.40 -3.11
C TYR A 52 20.76 -12.32 -1.73
N ASP A 53 22.09 -12.33 -1.68
CA ASP A 53 22.82 -12.28 -0.41
C ASP A 53 22.63 -10.94 0.32
N GLU A 54 22.51 -9.84 -0.43
CA GLU A 54 22.27 -8.51 0.12
C GLU A 54 20.86 -8.37 0.70
N ILE A 55 19.81 -8.86 0.01
CA ILE A 55 18.45 -8.78 0.57
C ILE A 55 18.28 -9.68 1.80
N VAL A 56 18.93 -10.85 1.82
CA VAL A 56 18.98 -11.74 2.99
C VAL A 56 19.68 -11.05 4.16
N LYS A 57 20.84 -10.42 3.90
CA LYS A 57 21.59 -9.70 4.92
C LYS A 57 20.81 -8.50 5.45
N GLN A 58 20.12 -7.76 4.58
CA GLN A 58 19.27 -6.64 4.96
C GLN A 58 18.14 -7.09 5.90
N LEU A 59 17.43 -8.17 5.55
CA LEU A 59 16.37 -8.74 6.40
C LEU A 59 16.93 -9.21 7.76
N ALA A 60 18.10 -9.84 7.77
CA ALA A 60 18.73 -10.34 8.99
C ALA A 60 19.06 -9.19 9.97
N ILE A 61 19.59 -8.08 9.44
CA ILE A 61 19.87 -6.87 10.21
C ILE A 61 18.57 -6.25 10.72
N ASP A 62 17.59 -6.05 9.84
CA ASP A 62 16.35 -5.34 10.18
C ASP A 62 15.53 -6.09 11.24
N LYS A 63 15.51 -7.43 11.20
CA LYS A 63 14.79 -8.26 12.16
C LYS A 63 15.63 -8.74 13.34
N ASN A 64 16.94 -8.43 13.36
CA ASN A 64 17.89 -8.95 14.33
C ASN A 64 17.85 -10.48 14.47
N ILE A 65 17.90 -11.17 13.32
CA ILE A 65 17.90 -12.63 13.22
C ILE A 65 19.16 -13.13 12.52
N SER A 66 19.42 -14.44 12.57
CA SER A 66 20.55 -15.01 11.85
C SER A 66 20.33 -14.98 10.33
N ILE A 67 21.44 -14.98 9.56
CA ILE A 67 21.39 -15.11 8.10
C ILE A 67 20.62 -16.37 7.68
N ALA A 68 20.80 -17.49 8.40
CA ALA A 68 20.11 -18.74 8.11
C ALA A 68 18.59 -18.63 8.31
N GLU A 69 18.12 -17.88 9.32
CA GLU A 69 16.69 -17.60 9.52
C GLU A 69 16.16 -16.66 8.44
N ALA A 70 16.91 -15.61 8.09
CA ALA A 70 16.56 -14.72 7.00
C ALA A 70 16.45 -15.46 5.65
N GLN A 71 17.35 -16.40 5.35
CA GLN A 71 17.28 -17.27 4.18
C GLN A 71 16.03 -18.16 4.19
N LYS A 72 15.60 -18.66 5.34
CA LYS A 72 14.34 -19.43 5.45
C LYS A 72 13.12 -18.56 5.15
N ILE A 73 13.14 -17.30 5.54
CA ILE A 73 12.06 -16.33 5.28
C ILE A 73 12.04 -15.95 3.80
N ILE A 74 13.16 -15.50 3.24
CA ILE A 74 13.28 -15.11 1.83
C ILE A 74 13.04 -16.33 0.91
N GLY A 75 13.51 -17.51 1.31
CA GLY A 75 13.54 -18.73 0.51
C GLY A 75 14.70 -18.74 -0.48
N SER A 76 14.84 -19.81 -1.26
CA SER A 76 15.97 -19.96 -2.18
C SER A 76 15.92 -19.01 -3.37
N PRO A 77 17.08 -18.58 -3.92
CA PRO A 77 17.10 -17.86 -5.19
C PRO A 77 16.63 -18.79 -6.31
N ILE A 78 15.81 -18.27 -7.23
CA ILE A 78 15.39 -19.05 -8.40
C ILE A 78 16.46 -18.90 -9.48
N THR A 79 17.41 -19.84 -9.52
CA THR A 79 18.51 -19.80 -10.50
C THR A 79 18.24 -20.63 -11.76
N THR A 80 17.27 -21.54 -11.69
CA THR A 80 16.93 -22.47 -12.77
C THR A 80 15.44 -22.81 -12.72
N ILE A 81 14.75 -22.68 -13.85
CA ILE A 81 13.42 -23.28 -14.05
C ILE A 81 13.52 -24.39 -15.08
N MET A 82 12.69 -25.43 -14.93
CA MET A 82 12.58 -26.47 -15.94
C MET A 82 11.63 -26.00 -17.04
N SER A 83 12.05 -26.10 -18.31
CA SER A 83 11.15 -25.89 -19.44
C SER A 83 10.04 -26.94 -19.41
N LYS A 84 8.97 -26.69 -20.18
CA LYS A 84 7.88 -27.67 -20.37
C LYS A 84 8.40 -29.02 -20.92
N ASP A 85 9.54 -29.00 -21.62
CA ASP A 85 10.20 -30.16 -22.21
C ASP A 85 11.33 -30.72 -21.32
N GLY A 86 11.45 -30.25 -20.08
CA GLY A 86 12.40 -30.78 -19.09
C GLY A 86 13.84 -30.26 -19.20
N TYR A 87 14.09 -29.21 -19.98
CA TYR A 87 15.42 -28.61 -20.07
C TYR A 87 15.62 -27.54 -18.98
N PRO A 88 16.75 -27.53 -18.26
CA PRO A 88 17.05 -26.48 -17.30
C PRO A 88 17.30 -25.16 -18.04
N ILE A 89 16.46 -24.17 -17.80
CA ILE A 89 16.62 -22.80 -18.28
C ILE A 89 17.27 -22.01 -17.15
N LYS A 90 18.51 -21.54 -17.39
CA LYS A 90 19.17 -20.57 -16.53
C LYS A 90 18.51 -19.22 -16.75
N ILE A 91 17.87 -18.70 -15.71
CA ILE A 91 17.21 -17.39 -15.73
C ILE A 91 18.26 -16.32 -15.46
N MET A 92 18.01 -15.08 -15.91
CA MET A 92 18.80 -13.95 -15.41
C MET A 92 18.68 -13.92 -13.89
N ALA A 93 19.76 -13.55 -13.19
CA ALA A 93 19.71 -13.44 -11.74
C ALA A 93 18.60 -12.45 -11.38
N ASP A 94 17.63 -12.91 -10.59
CA ASP A 94 16.60 -12.04 -10.05
C ASP A 94 17.26 -10.86 -9.34
N THR A 95 16.69 -9.67 -9.52
CA THR A 95 17.07 -8.49 -8.77
C THR A 95 16.19 -8.39 -7.52
N TYR A 96 16.67 -7.67 -6.51
CA TYR A 96 15.94 -7.52 -5.26
C TYR A 96 15.95 -6.07 -4.82
N ARG A 97 14.85 -5.62 -4.20
CA ARG A 97 14.75 -4.28 -3.60
C ARG A 97 13.96 -4.33 -2.31
N THR A 98 14.23 -3.39 -1.42
CA THR A 98 13.27 -3.04 -0.38
C THR A 98 12.47 -1.82 -0.82
N ILE A 99 11.18 -1.86 -0.58
CA ILE A 99 10.31 -0.69 -0.75
C ILE A 99 9.78 -0.32 0.63
N THR A 100 10.06 0.91 1.05
CA THR A 100 9.67 1.42 2.36
C THR A 100 8.63 2.51 2.16
N ASN A 101 7.48 2.42 2.84
CA ASN A 101 6.48 3.49 2.84
C ASN A 101 6.21 3.96 4.27
N GLN A 102 6.47 5.24 4.53
CA GLN A 102 6.16 5.87 5.81
C GLN A 102 4.67 6.17 5.92
N PHE A 103 4.10 5.97 7.10
CA PHE A 103 2.73 6.34 7.41
C PHE A 103 2.66 7.14 8.70
N THR A 104 1.62 7.96 8.82
CA THR A 104 1.43 8.84 9.99
C THR A 104 0.49 8.16 10.96
N VAL A 105 0.95 7.92 12.19
CA VAL A 105 0.10 7.48 13.31
C VAL A 105 -0.32 8.70 14.12
N THR A 106 0.64 9.56 14.44
CA THR A 106 0.40 10.90 14.99
C THR A 106 1.27 11.91 14.25
N SER A 107 1.04 13.21 14.47
CA SER A 107 1.90 14.26 13.90
C SER A 107 3.38 14.11 14.28
N GLU A 108 3.67 13.47 15.42
CA GLU A 108 5.01 13.27 15.96
C GLU A 108 5.57 11.85 15.80
N TYR A 109 4.77 10.91 15.30
CA TYR A 109 5.18 9.51 15.16
C TYR A 109 4.76 8.94 13.81
N LYS A 110 5.78 8.65 12.99
CA LYS A 110 5.61 8.21 11.60
C LYS A 110 6.44 6.95 11.30
N PRO A 111 5.99 5.77 11.76
CA PRO A 111 6.64 4.51 11.45
C PRO A 111 6.53 4.18 9.94
N SER A 112 7.19 3.11 9.52
CA SER A 112 7.24 2.73 8.09
C SER A 112 6.97 1.26 7.87
N MET A 113 6.21 0.95 6.82
CA MET A 113 6.12 -0.40 6.26
C MET A 113 7.32 -0.66 5.38
N ARG A 114 7.85 -1.88 5.42
CA ARG A 114 8.94 -2.34 4.57
C ARG A 114 8.53 -3.63 3.87
N PHE A 115 8.62 -3.61 2.55
CA PHE A 115 8.37 -4.74 1.67
C PHE A 115 9.72 -5.21 1.12
N TYR A 116 10.00 -6.50 1.25
CA TYR A 116 11.17 -7.13 0.65
C TYR A 116 10.71 -7.76 -0.66
N CYS A 117 11.21 -7.27 -1.78
CA CYS A 117 10.68 -7.59 -3.10
C CYS A 117 11.72 -8.29 -3.96
N ARG A 118 11.26 -9.32 -4.67
CA ARG A 118 11.93 -9.86 -5.84
C ARG A 118 11.46 -9.06 -7.06
N THR A 119 12.40 -8.59 -7.86
CA THR A 119 12.14 -7.73 -9.00
C THR A 119 12.77 -8.32 -10.27
N SER A 120 12.24 -7.88 -11.42
CA SER A 120 12.86 -8.08 -12.73
C SER A 120 13.15 -6.71 -13.30
N GLU A 121 14.43 -6.42 -13.54
CA GLU A 121 14.89 -5.10 -13.94
C GLU A 121 15.87 -5.21 -15.11
N GLY A 122 15.73 -4.30 -16.08
CA GLY A 122 16.60 -4.24 -17.24
C GLY A 122 16.32 -3.03 -18.12
N GLY A 123 17.35 -2.23 -18.43
CA GLY A 123 17.18 -1.00 -19.20
C GLY A 123 16.21 -0.03 -18.49
N SER A 124 15.13 0.35 -19.16
CA SER A 124 14.06 1.18 -18.59
C SER A 124 12.90 0.36 -17.98
N PHE A 125 13.00 -0.97 -17.98
CA PHE A 125 11.97 -1.86 -17.44
C PHE A 125 12.28 -2.21 -15.99
N HIS A 126 11.26 -2.11 -15.15
CA HIS A 126 11.26 -2.63 -13.79
C HIS A 126 9.89 -3.24 -13.48
N GLY A 127 9.88 -4.18 -12.55
CA GLY A 127 8.66 -4.75 -12.01
C GLY A 127 8.92 -5.66 -10.81
N ILE A 128 8.02 -5.62 -9.85
CA ILE A 128 7.93 -6.52 -8.70
C ILE A 128 7.31 -7.82 -9.19
N ILE A 129 8.02 -8.92 -8.98
CA ILE A 129 7.51 -10.28 -9.25
C ILE A 129 6.78 -10.81 -8.02
N GLU A 130 7.31 -10.54 -6.84
CA GLU A 130 6.86 -11.14 -5.59
C GLU A 130 7.31 -10.30 -4.39
N ILE A 131 6.43 -10.15 -3.39
CA ILE A 131 6.81 -9.70 -2.06
C ILE A 131 7.24 -10.94 -1.27
N LEU A 132 8.50 -10.98 -0.87
CA LEU A 132 9.16 -12.08 -0.17
C LEU A 132 8.93 -12.04 1.34
N ASN A 133 8.71 -10.84 1.88
CA ASN A 133 8.36 -10.61 3.27
C ASN A 133 7.77 -9.21 3.46
N VAL A 134 6.92 -9.06 4.47
CA VAL A 134 6.39 -7.78 4.94
C VAL A 134 6.87 -7.54 6.38
N ASP A 135 7.28 -6.32 6.68
CA ASP A 135 7.73 -5.95 8.02
C ASP A 135 7.40 -4.49 8.34
N MET A 136 7.40 -4.13 9.62
CA MET A 136 7.12 -2.77 10.09
C MET A 136 8.30 -2.25 10.92
N SER A 137 8.94 -1.19 10.41
CA SER A 137 9.89 -0.40 11.20
C SER A 137 9.11 0.58 12.08
N ARG A 138 9.10 0.28 13.38
CA ARG A 138 8.38 1.05 14.41
C ARG A 138 9.25 2.17 15.01
N SER A 139 10.48 2.34 14.53
CA SER A 139 11.37 3.40 15.01
C SER A 139 11.17 4.69 14.21
N TYR A 140 10.99 5.80 14.90
CA TYR A 140 10.92 7.13 14.33
C TYR A 140 11.51 8.16 15.31
N GLN A 141 12.52 8.91 14.86
CA GLN A 141 13.17 9.97 15.66
C GLN A 141 13.59 9.52 17.09
N GLY A 142 14.12 8.30 17.21
CA GLY A 142 14.56 7.73 18.50
C GLY A 142 13.44 7.18 19.39
N ARG A 143 12.18 7.24 18.95
CA ARG A 143 11.04 6.60 19.61
C ARG A 143 10.70 5.30 18.91
N SER A 144 10.36 4.27 19.68
CA SER A 144 9.89 2.98 19.14
C SER A 144 8.79 2.43 20.02
N TYR A 145 7.63 2.16 19.42
CA TYR A 145 6.46 1.67 20.14
C TYR A 145 6.21 0.19 19.84
N ALA A 146 5.69 -0.53 20.81
CA ALA A 146 5.11 -1.86 20.59
C ALA A 146 3.84 -1.71 19.75
N PHE A 147 3.61 -2.63 18.82
CA PHE A 147 2.43 -2.69 17.96
C PHE A 147 1.72 -4.03 18.15
N GLY A 148 0.39 -3.99 18.22
CA GLY A 148 -0.47 -5.16 18.17
C GLY A 148 -1.59 -4.93 17.17
N GLY A 149 -1.77 -5.84 16.22
CA GLY A 149 -2.73 -5.65 15.14
C GLY A 149 -2.42 -6.50 13.93
N SER A 150 -2.89 -6.05 12.77
CA SER A 150 -2.69 -6.74 11.51
C SER A 150 -2.36 -5.78 10.38
N VAL A 151 -1.68 -6.32 9.37
CA VAL A 151 -1.41 -5.64 8.12
C VAL A 151 -1.90 -6.51 6.98
N TYR A 152 -2.90 -6.03 6.25
CA TYR A 152 -3.28 -6.61 4.96
C TYR A 152 -2.37 -6.04 3.88
N THR A 153 -1.85 -6.89 3.01
CA THR A 153 -0.99 -6.50 1.88
C THR A 153 -1.43 -7.22 0.61
N ASN A 154 -1.50 -6.49 -0.50
CA ASN A 154 -1.85 -6.99 -1.82
C ASN A 154 -0.90 -6.43 -2.87
N LEU A 155 -0.27 -7.33 -3.64
CA LEU A 155 0.51 -6.96 -4.82
C LEU A 155 -0.45 -6.93 -6.01
N GLU A 156 -1.14 -5.82 -6.20
CA GLU A 156 -2.21 -5.67 -7.21
C GLU A 156 -1.71 -5.95 -8.63
N ASN A 157 -0.50 -5.49 -8.95
CA ASN A 157 0.20 -5.72 -10.22
C ASN A 157 1.71 -5.56 -10.00
N ALA A 158 2.51 -5.75 -11.06
CA ALA A 158 3.97 -5.68 -10.98
C ALA A 158 4.52 -4.34 -10.44
N ASN A 159 3.74 -3.26 -10.41
CA ASN A 159 4.20 -1.96 -9.94
C ASN A 159 3.43 -1.44 -8.73
N THR A 160 2.33 -2.07 -8.33
CA THR A 160 1.41 -1.48 -7.35
C THR A 160 1.24 -2.39 -6.14
N ILE A 161 1.55 -1.84 -4.97
CA ILE A 161 1.29 -2.47 -3.68
C ILE A 161 0.22 -1.65 -2.96
N TYR A 162 -0.85 -2.34 -2.57
CA TYR A 162 -1.83 -1.86 -1.62
C TYR A 162 -1.56 -2.50 -0.27
N TYR A 163 -1.68 -1.73 0.81
CA TYR A 163 -1.70 -2.28 2.14
C TYR A 163 -2.61 -1.47 3.07
N SER A 164 -3.11 -2.14 4.09
CA SER A 164 -3.82 -1.50 5.20
C SER A 164 -3.35 -2.03 6.54
N ILE A 165 -3.28 -1.15 7.53
CA ILE A 165 -2.84 -1.40 8.89
C ILE A 165 -4.03 -1.14 9.79
N ASP A 166 -4.33 -2.11 10.65
CA ASP A 166 -5.34 -1.99 11.68
C ASP A 166 -4.76 -2.51 13.00
N GLY A 167 -4.67 -1.66 14.01
CA GLY A 167 -4.16 -2.03 15.33
C GLY A 167 -3.81 -0.85 16.21
N ASP A 168 -3.08 -1.14 17.28
CA ASP A 168 -2.73 -0.17 18.31
C ASP A 168 -1.22 -0.17 18.60
N PHE A 169 -0.72 1.03 18.89
CA PHE A 169 0.62 1.26 19.40
C PHE A 169 0.62 1.46 20.92
N TYR A 170 1.65 0.96 21.58
CA TYR A 170 1.88 1.02 23.03
C TYR A 170 3.31 1.45 23.31
N GLU A 171 3.55 2.20 24.38
CA GLU A 171 4.91 2.63 24.76
C GLU A 171 5.77 1.45 25.19
N HIS A 172 5.14 0.43 25.76
CA HIS A 172 5.83 -0.75 26.28
C HIS A 172 5.15 -2.03 25.79
N GLY A 173 5.97 -3.04 25.56
CA GLY A 173 5.53 -4.37 25.14
C GLY A 173 6.50 -4.99 24.16
N THR A 174 6.24 -6.25 23.83
CA THR A 174 6.98 -6.99 22.82
C THR A 174 6.04 -7.31 21.67
N THR A 175 6.44 -6.89 20.47
CA THR A 175 5.77 -7.23 19.22
C THR A 175 6.49 -8.39 18.56
N THR A 176 5.75 -9.43 18.26
CA THR A 176 6.20 -10.61 17.53
C THR A 176 5.44 -10.70 16.21
N VAL A 177 6.14 -11.02 15.12
CA VAL A 177 5.53 -11.27 13.82
C VAL A 177 5.71 -12.75 13.51
N SER A 178 4.62 -13.49 13.38
CA SER A 178 4.66 -14.92 13.10
C SER A 178 4.79 -15.17 11.60
N GLY A 179 5.96 -15.67 11.18
CA GLY A 179 6.20 -16.20 9.83
C GLY A 179 6.54 -15.16 8.76
N GLY A 180 7.22 -15.63 7.71
CA GLY A 180 7.40 -14.89 6.47
C GLY A 180 6.21 -15.10 5.55
N VAL A 181 5.82 -14.07 4.81
CA VAL A 181 4.73 -14.13 3.85
C VAL A 181 5.24 -13.91 2.43
N LYS A 182 4.77 -14.74 1.50
CA LYS A 182 5.05 -14.60 0.08
C LYS A 182 3.78 -14.18 -0.64
N ILE A 183 3.86 -13.10 -1.40
CA ILE A 183 2.71 -12.51 -2.09
C ILE A 183 3.10 -12.31 -3.56
N GLY A 184 2.52 -13.13 -4.43
CA GLY A 184 2.66 -13.01 -5.88
C GLY A 184 1.78 -11.92 -6.47
N ILE A 185 1.96 -11.63 -7.75
CA ILE A 185 1.12 -10.68 -8.48
C ILE A 185 -0.33 -11.14 -8.47
N GLY A 186 -1.24 -10.26 -8.04
CA GLY A 186 -2.67 -10.53 -7.88
C GLY A 186 -3.04 -11.15 -6.53
N ASP A 187 -2.07 -11.59 -5.74
CA ASP A 187 -2.31 -12.24 -4.46
C ASP A 187 -2.29 -11.24 -3.30
N SER A 188 -2.84 -11.66 -2.16
CA SER A 188 -2.83 -10.89 -0.92
C SER A 188 -2.66 -11.77 0.30
N ALA A 189 -2.24 -11.15 1.40
CA ALA A 189 -2.13 -11.81 2.68
C ALA A 189 -2.33 -10.83 3.84
N THR A 190 -2.75 -11.37 4.98
CA THR A 190 -2.83 -10.63 6.24
C THR A 190 -1.73 -11.13 7.17
N ILE A 191 -0.90 -10.19 7.63
CA ILE A 191 0.20 -10.43 8.56
C ILE A 191 -0.25 -9.97 9.93
N ASN A 192 -0.22 -10.86 10.92
CA ASN A 192 -0.58 -10.52 12.29
C ASN A 192 0.67 -10.17 13.11
N PHE A 193 0.55 -9.08 13.87
CA PHE A 193 1.55 -8.60 14.81
C PHE A 193 1.02 -8.89 16.21
N GLU A 194 1.58 -9.92 16.82
CA GLU A 194 1.21 -10.37 18.16
C GLU A 194 1.88 -9.48 19.20
N LEU A 195 1.09 -8.98 20.15
CA LEU A 195 1.55 -8.11 21.20
C LEU A 195 1.48 -8.82 22.55
N SER A 196 2.56 -8.72 23.32
CA SER A 196 2.64 -9.26 24.68
C SER A 196 3.22 -8.23 25.65
N ASN A 197 2.84 -8.36 26.93
CA ASN A 197 3.28 -7.46 28.02
C ASN A 197 3.02 -5.96 27.72
N ALA A 198 1.92 -5.67 27.03
CA ALA A 198 1.56 -4.31 26.63
C ALA A 198 1.19 -3.45 27.82
N SER A 199 1.67 -2.22 27.84
CA SER A 199 1.19 -1.17 28.75
C SER A 199 1.39 0.20 28.13
N ASN A 200 0.68 1.20 28.67
CA ASN A 200 0.63 2.57 28.16
C ASN A 200 0.22 2.62 26.68
N TRP A 201 -1.09 2.56 26.43
CA TRP A 201 -1.63 2.77 25.09
C TRP A 201 -1.21 4.15 24.57
N TYR A 202 -0.73 4.20 23.33
CA TYR A 202 -0.20 5.41 22.69
C TYR A 202 -1.16 5.96 21.64
N ALA A 203 -1.51 5.15 20.62
CA ALA A 203 -2.36 5.58 19.52
C ALA A 203 -2.90 4.40 18.72
N ILE A 204 -4.05 4.59 18.07
CA ILE A 204 -4.58 3.68 17.06
C ILE A 204 -3.89 3.90 15.70
N ALA A 205 -3.71 2.83 14.95
CA ALA A 205 -3.31 2.85 13.54
C ALA A 205 -4.43 2.24 12.70
N ASP A 206 -5.15 3.11 11.99
CA ASP A 206 -6.09 2.75 10.93
C ASP A 206 -5.64 3.50 9.67
N VAL A 207 -4.88 2.80 8.84
CA VAL A 207 -4.21 3.39 7.68
C VAL A 207 -4.38 2.49 6.48
N ALA A 208 -4.83 3.03 5.35
CA ALA A 208 -4.78 2.38 4.06
C ALA A 208 -3.95 3.21 3.08
N LYS A 209 -2.97 2.59 2.43
CA LYS A 209 -2.16 3.26 1.40
C LYS A 209 -2.01 2.35 0.18
N ARG A 210 -1.90 3.02 -0.96
CA ARG A 210 -1.54 2.42 -2.24
C ARG A 210 -0.36 3.22 -2.78
N PHE A 211 0.66 2.53 -3.28
CA PHE A 211 1.72 3.19 -4.04
C PHE A 211 2.00 2.41 -5.32
N THR A 212 2.45 3.14 -6.34
CA THR A 212 2.90 2.60 -7.61
C THR A 212 4.35 3.01 -7.83
N TRP A 213 5.21 2.04 -8.12
CA TRP A 213 6.60 2.24 -8.54
C TRP A 213 6.65 2.66 -10.00
#